data_AF-W0DLC0-F1
#
_entry.id   AF-W0DLC0-F1
#
_cell.length_a   1.000
_cell.length_b   1.000
_cell.length_c   1.000
_cell.angle_alpha   90.00
_cell.angle_beta   90.00
_cell.angle_gamma   90.00
#
_symmetry.space_group_name_H-M   'P 1'
#
loop_
_entity.id
_entity.type
_entity.pdbx_description
1 polymer ?
#
loop_
_entity_poly.entity_id
_entity_poly.type
_entity_poly.pdbx_seq_one_letter_code
_entity_poly.pdbx_strand_id
1 'polypeptide(L)'
;MPDTEQLELKGFHRTLAETLWLLLILILVYLVIPGADVDVFPIAAASAAFALMIIGFRYLNLFTREARWKLVVETLAMTLLIAFVIWHTGEQHSGLVNLYLLPIVFAALTLGRTMTLAVVGLITVLYLYGWHALLGQTFYGFEVFAHVLFQLGPFALVAYLTSMLANDMNFSRRILRDLSETDGMTGVANMRAFYMAFERELLRAQRERTELSVMMIDADNLKETNDRFGHEAGNRLIVGIVDSMSSVLRRSDLIARYGGDEFVVLLPNTGLQAAGDAAERLRRSIERMAIDVEGTPLRATVSVGYAGYPDTAHDLQELIALADQAMYRSKKAGRNRVTRYGDGVYGDMASAMA
;
A
#
# COMPACT_ATOMS: atom_id res chain seq x y z
N MET A 1 -9.50 0.52 1.19
CA MET A 1 -8.46 1.36 1.82
C MET A 1 -8.17 2.54 0.91
N PRO A 2 -7.83 3.75 1.39
CA PRO A 2 -6.96 4.62 0.59
C PRO A 2 -5.77 3.74 0.21
N ASP A 3 -5.52 3.61 -1.09
CA ASP A 3 -4.45 2.76 -1.62
C ASP A 3 -3.20 3.06 -0.77
N THR A 4 -2.71 2.08 -0.01
CA THR A 4 -1.63 2.34 0.95
C THR A 4 -0.41 2.90 0.21
N GLU A 5 -0.27 2.51 -1.05
CA GLU A 5 0.62 3.10 -2.03
C GLU A 5 0.32 4.58 -2.33
N GLN A 6 -0.94 5.00 -2.56
CA GLN A 6 -1.30 6.41 -2.75
C GLN A 6 -0.97 7.27 -1.52
N LEU A 7 -1.18 6.76 -0.31
CA LEU A 7 -0.84 7.47 0.93
C LEU A 7 0.67 7.62 1.11
N GLU A 8 1.43 6.54 0.88
CA GLU A 8 2.89 6.56 0.92
C GLU A 8 3.44 7.51 -0.17
N LEU A 9 2.91 7.44 -1.39
CA LEU A 9 3.27 8.34 -2.48
C LEU A 9 2.96 9.80 -2.14
N LYS A 10 1.77 10.10 -1.60
CA LYS A 10 1.40 11.46 -1.20
C LYS A 10 2.36 12.03 -0.14
N GLY A 11 2.79 11.18 0.80
CA GLY A 11 3.83 11.53 1.78
C GLY A 11 5.16 11.87 1.11
N PHE A 12 5.65 11.00 0.21
CA PHE A 12 6.89 11.24 -0.54
C PHE A 12 6.82 12.48 -1.42
N HIS A 13 5.68 12.71 -2.08
CA HIS A 13 5.43 13.90 -2.86
C HIS A 13 5.56 15.15 -1.99
N ARG A 14 4.93 15.21 -0.81
CA ARG A 14 5.06 16.38 0.09
C ARG A 14 6.52 16.66 0.46
N THR A 15 7.25 15.65 0.94
CA THR A 15 8.66 15.80 1.34
C THR A 15 9.55 16.20 0.16
N LEU A 16 9.27 15.70 -1.04
CA LEU A 16 9.97 16.13 -2.25
C LEU A 16 9.73 17.61 -2.56
N ALA A 17 8.51 18.12 -2.45
CA ALA A 17 8.25 19.56 -2.67
C ALA A 17 9.11 20.43 -1.76
N GLU A 18 9.11 20.10 -0.47
CA GLU A 18 9.90 20.81 0.54
C GLU A 18 11.39 20.79 0.16
N THR A 19 11.89 19.63 -0.30
CA THR A 19 13.27 19.47 -0.75
C THR A 19 13.59 20.29 -2.00
N LEU A 20 12.68 20.33 -2.99
CA LEU A 20 12.87 21.09 -4.23
C LEU A 20 12.88 22.62 -3.97
N TRP A 21 12.00 23.10 -3.08
CA TRP A 21 12.00 24.50 -2.66
C TRP A 21 13.23 24.85 -1.81
N LEU A 22 13.64 23.96 -0.90
CA LEU A 22 14.87 24.13 -0.12
C LEU A 22 16.09 24.24 -1.04
N LEU A 23 16.17 23.41 -2.09
CA LEU A 23 17.22 23.50 -3.10
C LEU A 23 17.25 24.88 -3.77
N LEU A 24 16.10 25.37 -4.23
CA LEU A 24 15.99 26.70 -4.83
C LEU A 24 16.45 27.80 -3.88
N ILE A 25 16.02 27.73 -2.62
CA ILE A 25 16.44 28.69 -1.60
C ILE A 25 17.96 28.65 -1.41
N LEU A 26 18.57 27.47 -1.33
CA LEU A 26 20.02 27.36 -1.15
C LEU A 26 20.79 27.92 -2.35
N ILE A 27 20.33 27.66 -3.58
CA ILE A 27 20.92 28.23 -4.81
C ILE A 27 20.80 29.76 -4.78
N LEU A 28 19.62 30.30 -4.47
CA LEU A 28 19.41 31.75 -4.41
C LEU A 28 20.25 32.42 -3.34
N VAL A 29 20.37 31.81 -2.16
CA VAL A 29 21.25 32.30 -1.09
C VAL A 29 22.70 32.37 -1.59
N TYR A 30 23.18 31.33 -2.27
CA TYR A 30 24.53 31.30 -2.82
C TYR A 30 24.80 32.46 -3.81
N LEU A 31 23.84 32.82 -4.66
CA LEU A 31 23.97 33.93 -5.61
C LEU A 31 24.06 35.31 -4.96
N VAL A 32 23.58 35.45 -3.72
CA VAL A 32 23.58 36.72 -2.98
C VAL A 32 24.83 36.85 -2.11
N ILE A 33 25.63 35.78 -1.94
CA ILE A 33 26.86 35.83 -1.14
C ILE A 33 27.87 36.77 -1.81
N PRO A 34 28.34 37.83 -1.12
CA PRO A 34 29.33 38.75 -1.67
C PRO A 34 30.63 38.02 -2.04
N GLY A 35 31.10 38.21 -3.28
CA GLY A 35 32.37 37.64 -3.77
C GLY A 35 32.23 36.49 -4.76
N ALA A 36 31.01 36.08 -5.12
CA ALA A 36 30.79 35.14 -6.23
C ALA A 36 30.91 35.88 -7.58
N ASP A 37 32.01 35.67 -8.31
CA ASP A 37 32.18 36.19 -9.68
C ASP A 37 31.44 35.26 -10.66
N VAL A 38 30.11 35.34 -10.64
CA VAL A 38 29.20 34.40 -11.31
C VAL A 38 28.17 35.18 -12.12
N ASP A 39 27.91 34.72 -13.35
CA ASP A 39 26.82 35.26 -14.16
C ASP A 39 25.47 34.81 -13.59
N VAL A 40 24.81 35.72 -12.86
CA VAL A 40 23.60 35.44 -12.08
C VAL A 40 22.40 35.18 -12.99
N PHE A 41 22.36 35.80 -14.17
CA PHE A 41 21.20 35.74 -15.06
C PHE A 41 20.82 34.33 -15.52
N PRO A 42 21.73 33.50 -16.09
CA PRO A 42 21.39 32.15 -16.52
C PRO A 42 20.92 31.26 -15.36
N ILE A 43 21.53 31.41 -14.19
CA ILE A 43 21.17 30.63 -12.99
C ILE A 43 19.79 31.04 -12.48
N ALA A 44 19.50 32.34 -12.43
CA ALA A 44 18.19 32.86 -12.02
C ALA A 44 17.09 32.41 -12.99
N ALA A 45 17.35 32.44 -14.30
CA ALA A 45 16.41 31.97 -15.32
C ALA A 45 16.11 30.46 -15.19
N ALA A 46 17.14 29.62 -15.02
CA ALA A 46 16.96 28.18 -14.79
C ALA A 46 16.21 27.89 -13.49
N SER A 47 16.50 28.64 -12.42
CA SER A 47 15.80 28.53 -11.13
C SER A 47 14.32 28.93 -11.24
N ALA A 48 14.00 29.98 -12.01
CA ALA A 48 12.64 30.40 -12.28
C ALA A 48 11.87 29.33 -13.11
N ALA A 49 12.51 28.77 -14.13
CA ALA A 49 11.91 27.68 -14.92
C ALA A 49 11.63 26.43 -14.06
N PHE A 50 12.56 26.08 -13.17
CA PHE A 50 12.38 24.99 -12.23
C PHE A 50 11.25 25.27 -11.22
N ALA A 51 11.16 26.48 -10.67
CA ALA A 51 10.05 26.89 -9.81
C ALA A 51 8.70 26.80 -10.52
N LEU A 52 8.61 27.23 -11.79
CA LEU A 52 7.41 27.10 -12.61
C LEU A 52 7.02 25.64 -12.85
N MET A 53 8.00 24.76 -13.08
CA MET A 53 7.76 23.32 -13.19
C MET A 53 7.19 22.73 -11.90
N ILE A 54 7.75 23.07 -10.73
CA ILE A 54 7.21 22.66 -9.41
C ILE A 54 5.76 23.13 -9.29
N ILE A 55 5.48 24.38 -9.65
CA ILE A 55 4.13 24.95 -9.55
C ILE A 55 3.16 24.22 -10.48
N GLY A 56 3.57 23.93 -11.72
CA GLY A 56 2.76 23.24 -12.70
C GLY A 56 2.45 21.79 -12.34
N PHE A 57 3.41 21.07 -11.75
CA PHE A 57 3.20 19.68 -11.36
C PHE A 57 2.35 19.52 -10.09
N ARG A 58 2.34 20.52 -9.20
CA ARG A 58 1.84 20.37 -7.83
C ARG A 58 0.67 21.28 -7.46
N TYR A 59 0.65 22.53 -7.93
CA TYR A 59 -0.40 23.48 -7.56
C TYR A 59 -1.41 23.68 -8.68
N LEU A 60 -0.98 23.55 -9.93
CA LEU A 60 -1.91 23.43 -11.04
C LEU A 60 -2.44 22.00 -11.02
N ASN A 61 -3.75 21.85 -10.84
CA ASN A 61 -4.47 20.58 -10.65
C ASN A 61 -4.49 19.70 -11.92
N LEU A 62 -3.45 19.79 -12.75
CA LEU A 62 -3.27 19.13 -14.04
C LEU A 62 -3.07 17.61 -13.89
N PHE A 63 -2.57 17.14 -12.75
CA PHE A 63 -2.32 15.73 -12.49
C PHE A 63 -2.88 15.29 -11.13
N THR A 64 -4.18 15.00 -11.08
CA THR A 64 -4.91 14.64 -9.86
C THR A 64 -4.49 13.32 -9.22
N ARG A 65 -3.77 12.44 -9.95
CA ARG A 65 -3.21 11.19 -9.40
C ARG A 65 -1.73 11.30 -9.12
N GLU A 66 -1.33 10.91 -7.93
CA GLU A 66 0.07 10.75 -7.57
C GLU A 66 0.64 9.47 -8.18
N ALA A 67 1.74 9.62 -8.91
CA ALA A 67 2.36 8.54 -9.64
C ALA A 67 3.87 8.55 -9.45
N ARG A 68 4.48 7.36 -9.42
CA ARG A 68 5.94 7.19 -9.26
C ARG A 68 6.75 7.90 -10.33
N TRP A 69 6.25 7.96 -11.56
CA TRP A 69 6.96 8.63 -12.66
C TRP A 69 7.17 10.14 -12.41
N LYS A 70 6.24 10.79 -11.71
CA LYS A 70 6.39 12.21 -11.33
C LYS A 70 7.60 12.40 -10.41
N LEU A 71 7.77 11.52 -9.42
CA LEU A 71 8.93 11.53 -8.51
C LEU A 71 10.25 11.38 -9.28
N VAL A 72 10.26 10.52 -10.31
CA VAL A 72 11.42 10.35 -11.18
C VAL A 72 11.73 11.63 -11.95
N VAL A 73 10.72 12.23 -12.58
CA VAL A 73 10.88 13.49 -13.35
C VAL A 73 11.41 14.62 -12.47
N GLU A 74 10.83 14.80 -11.29
CA GLU A 74 11.26 15.84 -10.35
C GLU A 74 12.68 15.59 -9.81
N THR A 75 13.04 14.33 -9.54
CA THR A 75 14.41 13.96 -9.13
C THR A 75 15.43 14.22 -10.25
N LEU A 76 15.07 13.92 -11.50
CA LEU A 76 15.91 14.21 -12.67
C LEU A 76 16.05 15.72 -12.88
N ALA A 77 14.96 16.47 -12.84
CA ALA A 77 14.97 17.92 -12.96
C ALA A 77 15.84 18.56 -11.86
N MET A 78 15.74 18.07 -10.63
CA MET A 78 16.57 18.49 -9.51
C MET A 78 18.06 18.25 -9.80
N THR A 79 18.40 17.05 -10.29
CA THR A 79 19.78 16.66 -10.65
C THR A 79 20.34 17.54 -11.77
N LEU A 80 19.53 17.83 -12.80
CA LEU A 80 19.93 18.67 -13.94
C LEU A 80 20.09 20.14 -13.54
N LEU A 81 19.21 20.68 -12.69
CA LEU A 81 19.37 22.04 -12.17
C LEU A 81 20.68 22.17 -11.40
N ILE A 82 20.98 21.23 -10.49
CA ILE A 82 22.23 21.22 -9.73
C ILE A 82 23.42 21.20 -10.70
N ALA A 83 23.40 20.34 -11.72
CA ALA A 83 24.46 20.28 -12.73
C ALA A 83 24.65 21.61 -13.47
N PHE A 84 23.55 22.24 -13.87
CA PHE A 84 23.57 23.53 -14.57
C PHE A 84 24.14 24.65 -13.69
N VAL A 85 23.77 24.69 -12.41
CA VAL A 85 24.30 25.67 -11.45
C VAL A 85 25.79 25.45 -11.21
N ILE A 86 26.21 24.19 -11.03
CA ILE A 86 27.62 23.84 -10.84
C ILE A 86 28.45 24.31 -12.06
N TRP A 87 27.95 24.07 -13.27
CA TRP A 87 28.59 24.55 -14.50
C TRP A 87 28.86 26.06 -14.48
N HIS A 88 27.91 26.86 -14.01
CA HIS A 88 28.02 28.32 -14.02
C HIS A 88 28.70 28.91 -12.77
N THR A 89 28.92 28.13 -11.71
CA THR A 89 29.47 28.61 -10.41
C THR A 89 30.93 28.20 -10.16
N GLY A 90 31.66 27.83 -11.21
CA GLY A 90 33.06 27.42 -11.10
C GLY A 90 33.30 25.91 -11.15
N GLU A 91 32.37 25.17 -11.76
CA GLU A 91 32.42 23.73 -12.02
C GLU A 91 32.90 22.92 -10.81
N GLN A 92 34.17 22.56 -10.80
CA GLN A 92 34.79 21.59 -9.90
C GLN A 92 35.03 22.13 -8.48
N HIS A 93 35.12 23.44 -8.31
CA HIS A 93 35.36 24.08 -7.00
C HIS A 93 34.09 24.69 -6.41
N SER A 94 32.94 24.51 -7.09
CA SER A 94 31.68 25.02 -6.59
C SER A 94 31.35 24.36 -5.26
N GLY A 95 31.15 25.17 -4.21
CA GLY A 95 30.69 24.68 -2.91
C GLY A 95 29.31 23.99 -2.97
N LEU A 96 28.63 24.08 -4.12
CA LEU A 96 27.32 23.50 -4.38
C LEU A 96 27.35 22.05 -4.86
N VAL A 97 28.52 21.45 -5.12
CA VAL A 97 28.61 20.04 -5.56
C VAL A 97 27.94 19.08 -4.56
N ASN A 98 27.97 19.40 -3.26
CA ASN A 98 27.32 18.62 -2.21
C ASN A 98 25.78 18.58 -2.32
N LEU A 99 25.16 19.47 -3.12
CA LEU A 99 23.72 19.44 -3.36
C LEU A 99 23.25 18.15 -4.03
N TYR A 100 24.14 17.43 -4.73
CA TYR A 100 23.84 16.11 -5.29
C TYR A 100 23.45 15.06 -4.23
N LEU A 101 23.73 15.29 -2.96
CA LEU A 101 23.22 14.45 -1.88
C LEU A 101 21.67 14.47 -1.83
N LEU A 102 21.03 15.59 -2.18
CA LEU A 102 19.56 15.69 -2.17
C LEU A 102 18.90 14.70 -3.13
N PRO A 103 19.20 14.67 -4.46
CA PRO A 103 18.63 13.67 -5.36
C PRO A 103 19.01 12.24 -5.01
N ILE A 104 20.21 12.00 -4.47
CA ILE A 104 20.67 10.66 -4.09
C ILE A 104 19.84 10.11 -2.91
N VAL A 105 19.77 10.88 -1.82
CA VAL A 105 19.02 10.50 -0.61
C VAL A 105 17.55 10.32 -0.98
N PHE A 106 16.99 11.24 -1.78
CA PHE A 106 15.60 11.16 -2.20
C PHE A 106 15.32 9.90 -3.04
N ALA A 107 16.16 9.62 -4.05
CA ALA A 107 16.02 8.43 -4.88
C ALA A 107 16.15 7.14 -4.05
N ALA A 108 17.10 7.08 -3.11
CA ALA A 108 17.29 5.94 -2.20
C ALA A 108 16.07 5.66 -1.33
N LEU A 109 15.43 6.70 -0.80
CA LEU A 109 14.26 6.56 0.08
C LEU A 109 12.97 6.23 -0.70
N THR A 110 12.86 6.61 -1.97
CA THR A 110 11.56 6.60 -2.68
C THR A 110 11.52 5.80 -3.98
N LEU A 111 12.60 5.81 -4.76
CA LEU A 111 12.65 5.21 -6.11
C LEU A 111 13.34 3.83 -6.12
N GLY A 112 14.02 3.49 -5.02
CA GLY A 112 14.69 2.21 -4.83
C GLY A 112 16.09 2.14 -5.45
N ARG A 113 16.82 1.07 -5.08
CA ARG A 113 18.26 0.92 -5.34
C ARG A 113 18.66 1.10 -6.80
N THR A 114 17.88 0.57 -7.75
CA THR A 114 18.20 0.64 -9.19
C THR A 114 18.17 2.07 -9.70
N MET A 115 17.14 2.83 -9.31
CA MET A 115 17.01 4.24 -9.68
C MET A 115 18.05 5.11 -8.97
N THR A 116 18.37 4.83 -7.69
CA THR A 116 19.46 5.51 -7.00
C THR A 116 20.80 5.32 -7.71
N LEU A 117 21.10 4.10 -8.16
CA LEU A 117 22.31 3.82 -8.93
C LEU A 117 22.29 4.56 -10.27
N ALA A 118 21.13 4.66 -10.94
CA ALA A 118 20.99 5.43 -12.17
C ALA A 118 21.23 6.93 -11.94
N VAL A 119 20.73 7.50 -10.83
CA VAL A 119 20.98 8.90 -10.44
C VAL A 119 22.45 9.14 -10.14
N VAL A 120 23.11 8.27 -9.36
CA VAL A 120 24.55 8.36 -9.11
C VAL A 120 25.36 8.24 -10.41
N GLY A 121 24.97 7.34 -11.30
CA GLY A 121 25.57 7.19 -12.63
C GLY A 121 25.41 8.46 -13.48
N LEU A 122 24.21 9.05 -13.50
CA LEU A 122 23.95 10.31 -14.20
C LEU A 122 24.81 11.45 -13.64
N ILE A 123 24.88 11.59 -12.31
CA ILE A 123 25.73 12.59 -11.65
C ILE A 123 27.20 12.39 -12.04
N THR A 124 27.66 11.13 -12.06
CA THR A 124 29.02 10.77 -12.46
C THR A 124 29.29 11.21 -13.91
N VAL A 125 28.38 10.92 -14.83
CA VAL A 125 28.51 11.31 -16.25
C VAL A 125 28.54 12.82 -16.42
N LEU A 126 27.63 13.55 -15.75
CA LEU A 126 27.59 15.02 -15.79
C LEU A 126 28.87 15.65 -15.22
N TYR A 127 29.38 15.08 -14.12
CA TYR A 127 30.62 15.52 -13.48
C TYR A 127 31.85 15.30 -14.38
N LEU A 128 31.96 14.12 -14.99
CA LEU A 128 33.04 13.80 -15.93
C LEU A 128 32.98 14.64 -17.21
N TYR A 129 31.78 14.96 -17.69
CA TYR A 129 31.61 15.80 -18.88
C TYR A 129 32.18 17.21 -18.69
N GLY A 130 31.95 17.85 -17.53
CA GLY A 130 32.59 19.12 -17.19
C GLY A 130 34.12 19.00 -17.14
N TRP A 131 34.63 17.93 -16.52
CA TRP A 131 36.07 17.69 -16.41
C TRP A 131 36.75 17.44 -17.77
N HIS A 132 36.09 16.73 -18.69
CA HIS A 132 36.60 16.50 -20.05
C HIS A 132 36.72 17.81 -20.85
N ALA A 133 35.75 18.72 -20.71
CA ALA A 133 35.80 20.03 -21.35
C ALA A 133 37.01 20.86 -20.89
N LEU A 134 37.44 20.70 -19.63
CA LEU A 134 38.55 21.44 -19.05
C LEU A 134 39.94 20.86 -19.38
N LEU A 135 40.09 19.52 -19.42
CA LEU A 135 41.40 18.86 -19.45
C LEU A 135 41.75 18.15 -20.78
N GLY A 136 40.79 17.93 -21.68
CA GLY A 136 41.06 17.35 -23.00
C GLY A 136 41.84 16.02 -22.92
N GLN A 137 43.05 15.97 -23.50
CA GLN A 137 43.86 14.74 -23.59
C GLN A 137 44.52 14.28 -22.27
N THR A 138 44.61 15.14 -21.24
CA THR A 138 45.15 14.74 -19.91
C THR A 138 44.11 14.04 -19.03
N PHE A 139 42.89 13.84 -19.54
CA PHE A 139 41.77 13.23 -18.84
C PHE A 139 42.03 11.80 -18.34
N TYR A 140 42.86 11.03 -19.04
CA TYR A 140 43.12 9.61 -18.74
C TYR A 140 44.19 9.37 -17.67
N GLY A 141 44.57 10.39 -16.90
CA GLY A 141 45.59 10.30 -15.85
C GLY A 141 45.08 9.75 -14.52
N PHE A 142 45.99 9.18 -13.72
CA PHE A 142 45.71 8.72 -12.35
C PHE A 142 45.16 9.82 -11.44
N GLU A 143 45.58 11.07 -11.63
CA GLU A 143 45.12 12.22 -10.83
C GLU A 143 43.62 12.50 -11.01
N VAL A 144 43.11 12.38 -12.23
CA VAL A 144 41.68 12.55 -12.55
C VAL A 144 40.89 11.43 -11.89
N PHE A 145 41.36 10.20 -12.02
CA PHE A 145 40.73 9.05 -11.36
C PHE A 145 40.66 9.24 -9.83
N ALA A 146 41.77 9.65 -9.20
CA ALA A 146 41.82 9.92 -7.77
C ALA A 146 40.83 11.03 -7.36
N HIS A 147 40.78 12.15 -8.10
CA HIS A 147 39.83 13.22 -7.85
C HIS A 147 38.37 12.76 -7.95
N VAL A 148 38.02 12.03 -9.01
CA VAL A 148 36.67 11.49 -9.20
C VAL A 148 36.30 10.54 -8.07
N LEU A 149 37.23 9.68 -7.63
CA LEU A 149 37.00 8.76 -6.51
C LEU A 149 36.80 9.51 -5.19
N PHE A 150 37.60 10.54 -4.91
CA PHE A 150 37.47 11.33 -3.67
C PHE A 150 36.19 12.19 -3.66
N GLN A 151 35.79 12.74 -4.81
CA GLN A 151 34.61 13.58 -4.90
C GLN A 151 33.31 12.76 -4.93
N LEU A 152 33.26 11.68 -5.71
CA LEU A 152 32.05 10.86 -5.89
C LEU A 152 31.95 9.68 -4.93
N GLY A 153 33.06 9.25 -4.31
CA GLY A 153 33.09 8.18 -3.31
C GLY A 153 32.10 8.41 -2.16
N PRO A 154 32.07 9.60 -1.53
CA PRO A 154 31.08 9.94 -0.51
C PRO A 154 29.63 9.83 -1.02
N PHE A 155 29.36 10.21 -2.27
CA PHE A 155 28.03 10.09 -2.88
C PHE A 155 27.61 8.63 -3.06
N ALA A 156 28.52 7.78 -3.53
CA ALA A 156 28.28 6.35 -3.63
C ALA A 156 28.07 5.69 -2.26
N LEU A 157 28.84 6.11 -1.24
CA LEU A 157 28.68 5.64 0.13
C LEU A 157 27.33 6.05 0.71
N VAL A 158 26.94 7.32 0.58
CA VAL A 158 25.63 7.80 1.04
C VAL A 158 24.51 7.08 0.29
N ALA A 159 24.61 6.92 -1.02
CA ALA A 159 23.64 6.16 -1.82
C ALA A 159 23.49 4.72 -1.30
N TYR A 160 24.60 4.04 -1.01
CA TYR A 160 24.60 2.69 -0.47
C TYR A 160 23.95 2.62 0.92
N LEU A 161 24.42 3.45 1.86
CA LEU A 161 23.93 3.45 3.24
C LEU A 161 22.44 3.80 3.33
N THR A 162 22.00 4.83 2.60
CA THR A 162 20.59 5.23 2.59
C THR A 162 19.70 4.18 1.93
N SER A 163 20.17 3.55 0.84
CA SER A 163 19.43 2.44 0.22
C SER A 163 19.32 1.21 1.13
N MET A 164 20.39 0.91 1.87
CA MET A 164 20.41 -0.18 2.86
C MET A 164 19.42 0.11 3.99
N LEU A 165 19.50 1.28 4.61
CA LEU A 165 18.60 1.70 5.69
C LEU A 165 17.13 1.70 5.23
N ALA A 166 16.85 2.21 4.02
CA ALA A 166 15.51 2.18 3.45
C ALA A 166 14.98 0.75 3.28
N ASN A 167 15.83 -0.16 2.81
CA ASN A 167 15.46 -1.57 2.65
C ASN A 167 15.16 -2.23 4.01
N ASP A 168 15.99 -2.00 5.02
CA ASP A 168 15.81 -2.56 6.37
C ASP A 168 14.55 -2.02 7.05
N MET A 169 14.25 -0.72 6.88
CA MET A 169 13.01 -0.11 7.36
C MET A 169 11.79 -0.74 6.67
N ASN A 170 11.85 -0.94 5.36
CA ASN A 170 10.76 -1.55 4.59
C ASN A 170 10.56 -3.03 4.94
N PHE A 171 11.64 -3.75 5.24
CA PHE A 171 11.59 -5.12 5.72
C PHE A 171 10.97 -5.20 7.12
N SER A 172 11.43 -4.38 8.06
CA SER A 172 10.88 -4.32 9.43
C SER A 172 9.39 -3.95 9.43
N ARG A 173 8.98 -2.99 8.60
CA ARG A 173 7.57 -2.63 8.43
C ARG A 173 6.73 -3.80 7.90
N ARG A 174 7.26 -4.58 6.96
CA ARG A 174 6.60 -5.79 6.46
C ARG A 174 6.45 -6.83 7.57
N ILE A 175 7.52 -7.12 8.31
CA ILE A 175 7.45 -8.02 9.47
C ILE A 175 6.42 -7.55 10.50
N LEU A 176 6.37 -6.26 10.83
CA LEU A 176 5.39 -5.73 11.78
C LEU A 176 3.95 -5.84 11.25
N ARG A 177 3.74 -5.64 9.96
CA ARG A 177 2.44 -5.90 9.31
C ARG A 177 2.09 -7.39 9.39
N ASP A 178 3.06 -8.28 9.16
CA ASP A 178 2.89 -9.74 9.20
C ASP A 178 2.70 -10.29 10.63
N LEU A 179 3.24 -9.60 11.63
CA LEU A 179 3.05 -9.87 13.07
C LEU A 179 1.72 -9.34 13.59
N SER A 180 1.06 -8.43 12.87
CA SER A 180 -0.27 -7.98 13.26
C SER A 180 -1.24 -9.16 13.16
N GLU A 181 -2.05 -9.39 14.18
CA GLU A 181 -3.10 -10.41 14.17
C GLU A 181 -4.41 -9.88 13.58
N THR A 182 -4.46 -8.61 13.20
CA THR A 182 -5.69 -7.93 12.76
C THR A 182 -5.59 -7.38 11.33
N ASP A 183 -6.73 -7.25 10.67
CA ASP A 183 -6.87 -6.55 9.39
C ASP A 183 -6.87 -5.03 9.63
N GLY A 184 -5.97 -4.31 8.96
CA GLY A 184 -5.76 -2.88 9.18
C GLY A 184 -6.93 -1.97 8.77
N MET A 185 -7.93 -2.48 8.04
CA MET A 185 -9.11 -1.69 7.64
C MET A 185 -10.33 -1.98 8.51
N THR A 186 -10.53 -3.23 8.90
CA THR A 186 -11.74 -3.67 9.61
C THR A 186 -11.51 -3.92 11.10
N GLY A 187 -10.26 -4.05 11.54
CA GLY A 187 -9.90 -4.30 12.94
C GLY A 187 -10.18 -5.72 13.44
N VAL A 188 -10.87 -6.56 12.66
CA VAL A 188 -11.06 -7.99 12.98
C VAL A 188 -9.79 -8.77 12.72
N ALA A 189 -9.78 -10.06 13.05
CA ALA A 189 -8.61 -10.90 12.81
C ALA A 189 -8.24 -10.95 11.32
N ASN A 190 -6.95 -11.11 11.02
CA ASN A 190 -6.53 -11.53 9.69
C ASN A 190 -6.54 -13.06 9.58
N MET A 191 -6.33 -13.58 8.37
CA MET A 191 -6.33 -15.04 8.17
C MET A 191 -5.28 -15.76 9.00
N ARG A 192 -4.10 -15.17 9.24
CA ARG A 192 -3.07 -15.78 10.09
C ARG A 192 -3.58 -16.00 11.52
N ALA A 193 -4.20 -14.99 12.13
CA ALA A 193 -4.80 -15.10 13.46
C ALA A 193 -5.97 -16.10 13.48
N PHE A 194 -6.77 -16.16 12.41
CA PHE A 194 -7.81 -17.15 12.24
C PHE A 194 -7.28 -18.59 12.24
N TYR A 195 -6.24 -18.88 11.45
CA TYR A 195 -5.58 -20.19 11.42
C TYR A 195 -5.12 -20.62 12.81
N MET A 196 -4.39 -19.74 13.52
CA MET A 196 -3.90 -20.03 14.87
C MET A 196 -5.03 -20.27 15.87
N ALA A 197 -6.13 -19.52 15.77
CA ALA A 197 -7.28 -19.70 16.66
C ALA A 197 -8.03 -21.00 16.35
N PHE A 198 -8.21 -21.33 15.07
CA PHE A 198 -8.87 -22.55 14.64
C PHE A 198 -8.14 -23.79 15.13
N GLU A 199 -6.81 -23.86 14.95
CA GLU A 199 -6.04 -25.03 15.43
C GLU A 199 -6.22 -25.26 16.94
N ARG A 200 -6.23 -24.19 17.73
CA ARG A 200 -6.47 -24.27 19.17
C ARG A 200 -7.87 -24.78 19.48
N GLU A 201 -8.89 -24.26 18.81
CA GLU A 201 -10.28 -24.67 19.04
C GLU A 201 -10.58 -26.08 18.50
N LEU A 202 -9.94 -26.52 17.42
CA LEU A 202 -10.08 -27.89 16.92
C LEU A 202 -9.50 -28.90 17.91
N LEU A 203 -8.29 -28.66 18.43
CA LEU A 203 -7.69 -29.51 19.47
C LEU A 203 -8.56 -29.57 20.72
N ARG A 204 -9.16 -28.44 21.10
CA ARG A 204 -10.11 -28.37 22.20
C ARG A 204 -11.36 -29.19 21.92
N ALA A 205 -11.98 -29.02 20.75
CA ALA A 205 -13.17 -29.73 20.31
C ALA A 205 -12.95 -31.24 20.27
N GLN A 206 -11.78 -31.70 19.81
CA GLN A 206 -11.40 -33.12 19.82
C GLN A 206 -11.32 -33.69 21.25
N ARG A 207 -10.71 -32.95 22.18
CA ARG A 207 -10.55 -33.38 23.58
C ARG A 207 -11.88 -33.39 24.33
N GLU A 208 -12.71 -32.36 24.11
CA GLU A 208 -13.98 -32.15 24.81
C GLU A 208 -15.16 -32.82 24.10
N ARG A 209 -14.94 -33.40 22.91
CA ARG A 209 -15.97 -33.97 22.02
C ARG A 209 -17.09 -32.97 21.74
N THR A 210 -16.71 -31.72 21.48
CA THR A 210 -17.64 -30.66 21.09
C THR A 210 -17.57 -30.38 19.59
N GLU A 211 -18.58 -29.68 19.09
CA GLU A 211 -18.69 -29.29 17.68
C GLU A 211 -18.13 -27.88 17.48
N LEU A 212 -17.69 -27.58 16.27
CA LEU A 212 -17.41 -26.21 15.85
C LEU A 212 -17.91 -25.99 14.44
N SER A 213 -18.23 -24.75 14.09
CA SER A 213 -18.69 -24.39 12.75
C SER A 213 -17.89 -23.23 12.18
N VAL A 214 -17.77 -23.21 10.85
CA VAL A 214 -17.16 -22.13 10.08
C VAL A 214 -18.19 -21.56 9.12
N MET A 215 -18.24 -20.23 9.04
CA MET A 215 -19.07 -19.51 8.07
C MET A 215 -18.19 -18.73 7.11
N MET A 216 -18.47 -18.83 5.81
CA MET A 216 -17.97 -17.93 4.77
C MET A 216 -19.06 -16.91 4.44
N ILE A 217 -18.68 -15.64 4.40
CA ILE A 217 -19.59 -14.50 4.24
C ILE A 217 -19.01 -13.57 3.19
N ASP A 218 -19.85 -13.13 2.25
CA ASP A 218 -19.46 -12.17 1.21
C ASP A 218 -20.50 -11.05 1.11
N ALA A 219 -20.01 -9.82 0.95
CA ALA A 219 -20.85 -8.65 0.75
C ALA A 219 -21.43 -8.61 -0.68
N ASP A 220 -22.75 -8.63 -0.78
CA ASP A 220 -23.41 -8.62 -2.07
C ASP A 220 -23.25 -7.25 -2.77
N ASN A 221 -22.89 -7.27 -4.05
CA ASN A 221 -22.84 -6.11 -4.94
C ASN A 221 -21.92 -4.95 -4.46
N LEU A 222 -20.84 -5.25 -3.73
CA LEU A 222 -19.89 -4.22 -3.30
C LEU A 222 -19.25 -3.48 -4.49
N LYS A 223 -18.97 -4.19 -5.59
CA LYS A 223 -18.41 -3.58 -6.80
C LYS A 223 -19.31 -2.47 -7.35
N GLU A 224 -20.61 -2.72 -7.48
CA GLU A 224 -21.59 -1.72 -7.94
C GLU A 224 -21.66 -0.52 -6.98
N THR A 225 -21.55 -0.78 -5.68
CA THR A 225 -21.48 0.27 -4.67
C THR A 225 -20.22 1.13 -4.83
N ASN A 226 -19.06 0.51 -5.05
CA ASN A 226 -17.81 1.22 -5.31
C ASN A 226 -17.87 2.05 -6.59
N ASP A 227 -18.46 1.50 -7.65
CA ASP A 227 -18.59 2.17 -8.94
C ASP A 227 -19.52 3.40 -8.84
N ARG A 228 -20.56 3.32 -8.00
CA ARG A 228 -21.56 4.40 -7.82
C ARG A 228 -21.17 5.47 -6.81
N PHE A 229 -20.59 5.08 -5.67
CA PHE A 229 -20.34 5.96 -4.52
C PHE A 229 -18.84 6.13 -4.20
N GLY A 230 -17.96 5.52 -4.98
CA GLY A 230 -16.52 5.54 -4.77
C GLY A 230 -16.04 4.51 -3.76
N HIS A 231 -14.75 4.20 -3.83
CA HIS A 231 -14.11 3.20 -2.96
C HIS A 231 -14.15 3.56 -1.47
N GLU A 232 -14.22 4.84 -1.12
CA GLU A 232 -14.31 5.26 0.28
C GLU A 232 -15.65 4.86 0.91
N ALA A 233 -16.76 5.04 0.18
CA ALA A 233 -18.09 4.60 0.61
C ALA A 233 -18.16 3.09 0.77
N GLY A 234 -17.61 2.32 -0.18
CA GLY A 234 -17.54 0.87 -0.05
C GLY A 234 -16.67 0.40 1.12
N ASN A 235 -15.59 1.12 1.45
CA ASN A 235 -14.80 0.81 2.64
C ASN A 235 -15.61 1.00 3.93
N ARG A 236 -16.37 2.11 4.01
CA ARG A 236 -17.26 2.36 5.15
C ARG A 236 -18.37 1.32 5.24
N LEU A 237 -18.89 0.85 4.10
CA LEU A 237 -19.89 -0.22 4.06
C LEU A 237 -19.33 -1.50 4.66
N ILE A 238 -18.10 -1.87 4.28
CA ILE A 238 -17.41 -3.03 4.83
C ILE A 238 -17.19 -2.92 6.34
N VAL A 239 -16.74 -1.75 6.84
CA VAL A 239 -16.60 -1.53 8.29
C VAL A 239 -17.95 -1.66 9.00
N GLY A 240 -19.01 -1.09 8.44
CA GLY A 240 -20.35 -1.21 9.02
C GLY A 240 -20.89 -2.65 9.02
N ILE A 241 -20.55 -3.45 8.01
CA ILE A 241 -20.88 -4.89 7.98
C ILE A 241 -20.21 -5.59 9.15
N VAL A 242 -18.92 -5.33 9.37
CA VAL A 242 -18.15 -5.89 10.48
C VAL A 242 -18.71 -5.48 11.84
N ASP A 243 -19.09 -4.21 12.02
CA ASP A 243 -19.72 -3.73 13.25
C ASP A 243 -21.06 -4.45 13.49
N SER A 244 -21.85 -4.63 12.43
CA SER A 244 -23.12 -5.35 12.50
C SER A 244 -22.92 -6.83 12.88
N MET A 245 -21.93 -7.51 12.29
CA MET A 245 -21.57 -8.89 12.66
C MET A 245 -21.15 -8.97 14.13
N SER A 246 -20.26 -8.07 14.56
CA SER A 246 -19.72 -8.02 15.92
C SER A 246 -20.79 -7.76 16.98
N SER A 247 -21.87 -7.06 16.63
CA SER A 247 -23.00 -6.80 17.54
C SER A 247 -23.88 -8.03 17.81
N VAL A 248 -23.84 -9.03 16.92
CA VAL A 248 -24.71 -10.23 16.97
C VAL A 248 -23.96 -11.48 17.39
N LEU A 249 -22.66 -11.56 17.06
CA LEU A 249 -21.80 -12.67 17.43
C LEU A 249 -21.35 -12.59 18.88
N ARG A 250 -21.01 -13.74 19.45
CA ARG A 250 -20.54 -13.84 20.84
C ARG A 250 -19.07 -13.44 20.90
N ARG A 251 -18.61 -13.06 22.09
CA ARG A 251 -17.17 -12.82 22.35
C ARG A 251 -16.26 -14.03 22.08
N SER A 252 -16.81 -15.25 22.15
CA SER A 252 -16.10 -16.48 21.82
C SER A 252 -15.94 -16.71 20.32
N ASP A 253 -16.75 -16.05 19.51
CA ASP A 253 -16.74 -16.22 18.07
C ASP A 253 -15.65 -15.33 17.49
N LEU A 254 -14.96 -15.82 16.45
CA LEU A 254 -13.87 -15.08 15.82
C LEU A 254 -14.23 -14.70 14.40
N ILE A 255 -14.29 -13.41 14.12
CA ILE A 255 -14.42 -12.87 12.77
C ILE A 255 -13.01 -12.64 12.23
N ALA A 256 -12.74 -13.07 11.00
CA ALA A 256 -11.55 -12.72 10.27
C ALA A 256 -11.87 -12.29 8.84
N ARG A 257 -11.06 -11.38 8.29
CA ARG A 257 -11.16 -11.00 6.88
C ARG A 257 -10.41 -12.00 6.03
N TYR A 258 -11.12 -12.64 5.10
CA TYR A 258 -10.54 -13.63 4.19
C TYR A 258 -9.82 -12.95 3.02
N GLY A 259 -10.44 -11.92 2.44
CA GLY A 259 -9.87 -11.10 1.39
C GLY A 259 -10.94 -10.22 0.73
N GLY A 260 -10.57 -9.03 0.24
CA GLY A 260 -11.54 -8.14 -0.41
C GLY A 260 -12.76 -7.85 0.48
N ASP A 261 -13.92 -8.35 0.10
CA ASP A 261 -15.22 -8.25 0.76
C ASP A 261 -15.72 -9.54 1.40
N GLU A 262 -14.84 -10.53 1.49
CA GLU A 262 -15.10 -11.84 2.07
C GLU A 262 -14.59 -11.93 3.52
N PHE A 263 -15.39 -12.55 4.37
CA PHE A 263 -15.13 -12.80 5.78
C PHE A 263 -15.30 -14.27 6.09
N VAL A 264 -14.53 -14.74 7.06
CA VAL A 264 -14.70 -16.05 7.67
C VAL A 264 -15.00 -15.87 9.16
N VAL A 265 -15.92 -16.67 9.68
CA VAL A 265 -16.27 -16.67 11.10
C VAL A 265 -16.12 -18.06 11.68
N LEU A 266 -15.39 -18.17 12.79
CA LEU A 266 -15.28 -19.39 13.59
C LEU A 266 -16.27 -19.32 14.76
N LEU A 267 -17.07 -20.38 14.91
CA LEU A 267 -18.04 -20.56 15.98
C LEU A 267 -17.63 -21.77 16.85
N PRO A 268 -16.85 -21.57 17.92
CA PRO A 268 -16.49 -22.66 18.83
C PRO A 268 -17.71 -23.20 19.56
N ASN A 269 -17.70 -24.50 19.90
CA ASN A 269 -18.78 -25.17 20.66
C ASN A 269 -20.16 -24.94 20.03
N THR A 270 -20.25 -24.96 18.70
CA THR A 270 -21.44 -24.63 17.94
C THR A 270 -21.65 -25.61 16.79
N GLY A 271 -22.67 -26.45 16.92
CA GLY A 271 -23.12 -27.35 15.86
C GLY A 271 -23.88 -26.65 14.73
N LEU A 272 -24.18 -27.40 13.67
CA LEU A 272 -24.72 -26.86 12.41
C LEU A 272 -26.05 -26.11 12.56
N GLN A 273 -26.97 -26.60 13.39
CA GLN A 273 -28.26 -25.92 13.61
C GLN A 273 -28.08 -24.54 14.25
N ALA A 274 -27.28 -24.47 15.32
CA ALA A 274 -27.00 -23.21 16.01
C ALA A 274 -26.16 -22.25 15.15
N ALA A 275 -25.28 -22.78 14.29
CA ALA A 275 -24.55 -21.99 13.30
C ALA A 275 -25.50 -21.37 12.27
N GLY A 276 -26.48 -22.12 11.76
CA GLY A 276 -27.51 -21.60 10.87
C GLY A 276 -28.33 -20.46 11.51
N ASP A 277 -28.74 -20.63 12.76
CA ASP A 277 -29.43 -19.58 13.51
C ASP A 277 -28.56 -18.32 13.68
N ALA A 278 -27.27 -18.49 13.97
CA ALA A 278 -26.32 -17.38 14.08
C ALA A 278 -26.12 -16.65 12.75
N ALA A 279 -25.94 -17.41 11.67
CA ALA A 279 -25.81 -16.89 10.32
C ALA A 279 -27.04 -16.07 9.91
N GLU A 280 -28.25 -16.55 10.19
CA GLU A 280 -29.48 -15.84 9.81
C GLU A 280 -29.71 -14.59 10.65
N ARG A 281 -29.37 -14.62 11.95
CA ARG A 281 -29.38 -13.40 12.78
C ARG A 281 -28.41 -12.35 12.25
N LEU A 282 -27.20 -12.76 11.88
CA LEU A 282 -26.17 -11.90 11.32
C LEU A 282 -26.62 -11.31 9.98
N ARG A 283 -27.12 -12.14 9.06
CA ARG A 283 -27.64 -11.69 7.76
C ARG A 283 -28.74 -10.64 7.91
N ARG A 284 -29.73 -10.89 8.78
CA ARG A 284 -30.83 -9.94 9.09
C ARG A 284 -30.35 -8.66 9.76
N SER A 285 -29.25 -8.72 10.52
CA SER A 285 -28.66 -7.54 11.14
C SER A 285 -28.02 -6.64 10.09
N ILE A 286 -27.26 -7.23 9.17
CA ILE A 286 -26.61 -6.51 8.07
C ILE A 286 -27.66 -5.94 7.10
N GLU A 287 -28.68 -6.72 6.73
CA GLU A 287 -29.76 -6.26 5.85
C GLU A 287 -30.51 -5.03 6.40
N ARG A 288 -30.64 -4.94 7.72
CA ARG A 288 -31.29 -3.80 8.40
C ARG A 288 -30.34 -2.64 8.66
N MET A 289 -29.04 -2.83 8.50
CA MET A 289 -28.07 -1.76 8.71
C MET A 289 -28.21 -0.71 7.60
N ALA A 290 -27.92 0.54 7.96
CA ALA A 290 -27.76 1.61 6.99
C ALA A 290 -26.59 2.47 7.44
N ILE A 291 -25.72 2.83 6.51
CA ILE A 291 -24.65 3.80 6.75
C ILE A 291 -24.95 5.07 5.95
N ASP A 292 -24.76 6.23 6.58
CA ASP A 292 -24.96 7.50 5.90
C ASP A 292 -23.72 7.86 5.07
N VAL A 293 -23.89 8.01 3.76
CA VAL A 293 -22.85 8.46 2.83
C VAL A 293 -23.34 9.74 2.18
N GLU A 294 -22.80 10.88 2.62
CA GLU A 294 -23.15 12.20 2.09
C GLU A 294 -24.66 12.50 2.13
N GLY A 295 -25.34 12.09 3.21
CA GLY A 295 -26.79 12.27 3.38
C GLY A 295 -27.64 11.20 2.69
N THR A 296 -27.04 10.21 2.04
CA THR A 296 -27.74 9.07 1.41
C THR A 296 -27.57 7.80 2.23
N PRO A 297 -28.65 7.12 2.66
CA PRO A 297 -28.56 5.85 3.36
C PRO A 297 -28.15 4.73 2.41
N LEU A 298 -26.95 4.19 2.61
CA LEU A 298 -26.43 3.04 1.88
C LEU A 298 -26.65 1.75 2.69
N ARG A 299 -27.19 0.73 2.03
CA ARG A 299 -27.50 -0.59 2.62
C ARG A 299 -26.74 -1.68 1.90
N ALA A 300 -26.50 -2.78 2.60
CA ALA A 300 -25.88 -3.98 2.05
C ALA A 300 -26.67 -5.22 2.44
N THR A 301 -26.48 -6.28 1.67
CA THR A 301 -26.83 -7.65 2.05
C THR A 301 -25.58 -8.52 1.97
N VAL A 302 -25.67 -9.71 2.56
CA VAL A 302 -24.58 -10.69 2.48
C VAL A 302 -25.11 -12.05 2.05
N SER A 303 -24.26 -12.77 1.33
CA SER A 303 -24.42 -14.20 1.06
C SER A 303 -23.57 -14.98 2.05
N VAL A 304 -24.17 -15.95 2.74
CA VAL A 304 -23.51 -16.75 3.78
C VAL A 304 -23.57 -18.23 3.44
N GLY A 305 -22.46 -18.93 3.61
CA GLY A 305 -22.35 -20.38 3.57
C GLY A 305 -21.69 -20.91 4.83
N TYR A 306 -22.09 -22.08 5.31
CA TYR A 306 -21.49 -22.63 6.53
C TYR A 306 -21.35 -24.15 6.53
N ALA A 307 -20.34 -24.63 7.24
CA ALA A 307 -19.98 -26.03 7.43
C ALA A 307 -19.55 -26.26 8.89
N GLY A 308 -19.52 -27.52 9.34
CA GLY A 308 -19.30 -27.88 10.73
C GLY A 308 -18.46 -29.15 10.92
N TYR A 309 -17.66 -29.16 11.97
CA TYR A 309 -16.91 -30.32 12.46
C TYR A 309 -17.64 -30.95 13.64
N PRO A 310 -17.69 -32.30 13.73
CA PRO A 310 -17.10 -33.27 12.80
C PRO A 310 -18.01 -33.64 11.61
N ASP A 311 -19.24 -33.11 11.57
CA ASP A 311 -20.31 -33.57 10.66
C ASP A 311 -19.98 -33.50 9.17
N THR A 312 -19.34 -32.42 8.73
CA THR A 312 -19.12 -32.15 7.30
C THR A 312 -17.66 -32.24 6.87
N ALA A 313 -16.72 -32.06 7.81
CA ALA A 313 -15.30 -31.97 7.52
C ALA A 313 -14.45 -32.27 8.76
N HIS A 314 -13.18 -32.63 8.54
CA HIS A 314 -12.26 -33.08 9.59
C HIS A 314 -11.07 -32.13 9.82
N ASP A 315 -10.83 -31.20 8.90
CA ASP A 315 -9.80 -30.17 9.01
C ASP A 315 -10.28 -28.79 8.54
N LEU A 316 -9.44 -27.78 8.73
CA LEU A 316 -9.76 -26.40 8.40
C LEU A 316 -9.95 -26.15 6.91
N GLN A 317 -9.09 -26.74 6.09
CA GLN A 317 -9.06 -26.47 4.65
C GLN A 317 -10.35 -27.01 4.02
N GLU A 318 -10.77 -28.20 4.44
CA GLU A 318 -12.04 -28.79 4.06
C GLU A 318 -13.23 -27.94 4.55
N LEU A 319 -13.27 -27.54 5.83
CA LEU A 319 -14.36 -26.69 6.36
C LEU A 319 -14.53 -25.39 5.58
N ILE A 320 -13.43 -24.68 5.29
CA ILE A 320 -13.47 -23.43 4.51
C ILE A 320 -13.98 -23.71 3.10
N ALA A 321 -13.46 -24.75 2.42
CA ALA A 321 -13.87 -25.09 1.06
C ALA A 321 -15.37 -25.44 0.97
N LEU A 322 -15.90 -26.20 1.94
CA LEU A 322 -17.31 -26.55 1.98
C LEU A 322 -18.21 -25.35 2.31
N ALA A 323 -17.80 -24.51 3.25
CA ALA A 323 -18.51 -23.27 3.57
C ALA A 323 -18.51 -22.29 2.39
N ASP A 324 -17.39 -22.16 1.67
CA ASP A 324 -17.28 -21.35 0.45
C ASP A 324 -18.20 -21.86 -0.66
N GLN A 325 -18.23 -23.18 -0.89
CA GLN A 325 -19.16 -23.78 -1.85
C GLN A 325 -20.62 -23.49 -1.50
N ALA A 326 -20.97 -23.53 -0.21
CA ALA A 326 -22.32 -23.18 0.25
C ALA A 326 -22.61 -21.68 0.07
N MET A 327 -21.64 -20.80 0.32
CA MET A 327 -21.76 -19.35 0.12
C MET A 327 -21.96 -19.03 -1.36
N TYR A 328 -21.23 -19.72 -2.23
CA TYR A 328 -21.40 -19.60 -3.67
C TYR A 328 -22.81 -20.02 -4.13
N ARG A 329 -23.40 -21.07 -3.53
CA ARG A 329 -24.82 -21.42 -3.75
C ARG A 329 -25.74 -20.29 -3.29
N SER A 330 -25.46 -19.65 -2.15
CA SER A 330 -26.20 -18.47 -1.70
C SER A 330 -26.19 -17.35 -2.74
N LYS A 331 -25.02 -17.04 -3.31
CA LYS A 331 -24.88 -16.04 -4.38
C LYS A 331 -25.69 -16.41 -5.62
N LYS A 332 -25.59 -17.67 -6.08
CA LYS A 332 -26.31 -18.15 -7.28
C LYS A 332 -27.82 -18.17 -7.12
N ALA A 333 -28.31 -18.48 -5.94
CA ALA A 333 -29.74 -18.65 -5.71
C ALA A 333 -30.48 -17.32 -5.47
N GLY A 334 -29.81 -16.17 -5.63
CA GLY A 334 -30.42 -14.84 -5.52
C GLY A 334 -29.84 -13.96 -4.42
N ARG A 335 -28.69 -14.34 -3.83
CA ARG A 335 -27.99 -13.59 -2.78
C ARG A 335 -28.83 -13.42 -1.49
N ASN A 336 -28.35 -12.60 -0.55
CA ASN A 336 -29.04 -12.25 0.69
C ASN A 336 -29.64 -13.47 1.41
N ARG A 337 -28.83 -14.52 1.60
CA ARG A 337 -29.30 -15.78 2.18
C ARG A 337 -28.19 -16.56 2.84
N VAL A 338 -28.61 -17.53 3.64
CA VAL A 338 -27.75 -18.48 4.31
C VAL A 338 -27.96 -19.86 3.70
N THR A 339 -26.89 -20.57 3.38
CA THR A 339 -26.94 -21.95 2.87
C THR A 339 -26.03 -22.84 3.72
N ARG A 340 -26.52 -23.99 4.19
CA ARG A 340 -25.67 -25.01 4.81
C ARG A 340 -24.94 -25.79 3.74
N TYR A 341 -23.73 -26.25 4.03
CA TYR A 341 -23.14 -27.31 3.23
C TYR A 341 -23.95 -28.61 3.35
N GLY A 342 -24.37 -29.17 2.20
CA GLY A 342 -25.24 -30.36 2.12
C GLY A 342 -26.71 -30.05 1.84
N ASP A 343 -27.17 -28.82 2.08
CA ASP A 343 -28.52 -28.39 1.67
C ASP A 343 -28.56 -28.30 0.14
N GLY A 344 -29.35 -29.18 -0.49
CA GLY A 344 -29.55 -29.27 -1.94
C GLY A 344 -29.28 -30.64 -2.56
N VAL A 345 -28.47 -31.50 -1.95
CA VAL A 345 -28.19 -32.85 -2.51
C VAL A 345 -29.42 -33.77 -2.42
N TYR A 346 -30.27 -33.58 -1.41
CA TYR A 346 -31.53 -34.33 -1.26
C TYR A 346 -32.76 -33.68 -1.91
N GLY A 347 -32.73 -32.37 -2.17
CA GLY A 347 -33.84 -31.64 -2.79
C GLY A 347 -33.98 -31.89 -4.29
N ASP A 348 -32.84 -31.97 -5.00
CA ASP A 348 -32.83 -32.24 -6.43
C ASP A 348 -33.11 -33.72 -6.77
N MET A 349 -32.73 -34.68 -5.90
CA MET A 349 -33.10 -36.09 -6.10
C MET A 349 -34.60 -36.35 -5.88
N ALA A 350 -35.25 -35.69 -4.91
CA ALA A 350 -36.69 -35.82 -4.71
C ALA A 350 -37.51 -35.17 -5.84
N SER A 351 -36.99 -34.09 -6.42
CA SER A 351 -37.62 -33.39 -7.56
C SER A 351 -37.41 -34.09 -8.91
N ALA A 352 -36.38 -34.93 -9.02
CA ALA A 352 -36.10 -35.74 -10.20
C ALA A 352 -36.77 -37.14 -10.15
N MET A 353 -37.37 -37.51 -9.01
CA MET A 353 -38.08 -38.79 -8.81
C MET A 353 -39.60 -38.62 -8.63
N ALA A 354 -40.12 -37.39 -8.71
CA ALA A 354 -41.54 -37.05 -8.76
C ALA A 354 -41.88 -36.49 -10.14
#